data_AF-A0A6I6URJ6-F1
#
_entry.id   AF-A0A6I6URJ6-F1
#
_cell.length_a   1.000
_cell.length_b   1.000
_cell.length_c   1.000
_cell.angle_alpha   90.00
_cell.angle_beta   90.00
_cell.angle_gamma   90.00
#
_symmetry.space_group_name_H-M   'P 1'
#
loop_
_entity.id
_entity.type
_entity.pdbx_description
1 polymer ?
#
loop_
_entity_poly.entity_id
_entity_poly.type
_entity_poly.pdbx_seq_one_letter_code
_entity_poly.pdbx_strand_id
1 'polypeptide(L)' 'MKTLSISRNDEGIVVERKNEFGAKFKSVYATENGLKECLDVYKTTDTIADYQLHVSEDLLALVINHINS' A
#
# COMPACT_ATOMS: atom_id res chain seq x y z
N MET A 1 -3.17 -13.19 -9.17
CA MET A 1 -2.01 -12.33 -8.86
C MET A 1 -2.41 -11.31 -7.81
N LYS A 2 -1.64 -11.18 -6.73
CA LYS A 2 -1.94 -10.22 -5.66
C LYS A 2 -1.50 -8.83 -6.12
N THR A 3 -2.30 -7.80 -5.84
CA THR A 3 -1.95 -6.41 -6.17
C THR A 3 -2.12 -5.52 -4.95
N LEU A 4 -1.22 -4.56 -4.78
CA LEU A 4 -1.32 -3.52 -3.77
C LEU A 4 -1.25 -2.17 -4.47
N SER A 5 -2.39 -1.49 -4.52
CA SER A 5 -2.54 -0.18 -5.14
C SER A 5 -2.60 0.89 -4.08
N ILE A 6 -1.77 1.92 -4.20
CA ILE A 6 -1.65 3.02 -3.24
C ILE A 6 -1.79 4.32 -4.01
N SER A 7 -2.81 5.10 -3.70
CA SER A 7 -3.12 6.36 -4.39
C SER A 7 -3.62 7.42 -3.42
N ARG A 8 -3.67 8.67 -3.87
CA ARG A 8 -4.22 9.79 -3.09
C ARG A 8 -5.49 10.32 -3.78
N ASN A 9 -6.55 10.54 -3.02
CA ASN A 9 -7.78 11.20 -3.47
C ASN A 9 -8.23 12.26 -2.43
N ASP A 10 -9.36 12.91 -2.66
CA ASP A 10 -9.91 13.94 -1.76
C ASP A 10 -10.23 13.41 -0.34
N GLU A 11 -10.38 12.10 -0.16
CA GLU A 11 -10.65 11.46 1.13
C GLU A 11 -9.36 11.09 1.88
N GLY A 12 -8.19 11.19 1.23
CA GLY A 12 -6.89 10.87 1.80
C GLY A 12 -6.09 9.87 0.96
N ILE A 13 -5.28 9.06 1.63
CA ILE A 13 -4.45 8.02 1.01
C ILE A 13 -5.26 6.72 0.99
N VAL A 14 -5.52 6.22 -0.21
CA VAL A 14 -6.26 5.00 -0.46
C VAL A 14 -5.30 3.84 -0.70
N VAL A 15 -5.47 2.75 0.05
CA VAL A 15 -4.76 1.49 -0.14
C VAL A 15 -5.76 0.41 -0.54
N GLU A 16 -5.61 -0.14 -1.73
CA GLU A 16 -6.42 -1.22 -2.27
C GLU A 16 -5.58 -2.48 -2.43
N ARG A 17 -5.98 -3.54 -1.72
CA ARG A 17 -5.37 -4.86 -1.80
C ARG A 17 -6.27 -5.80 -2.58
N LYS A 18 -5.75 -6.43 -3.63
CA LYS A 18 -6.39 -7.55 -4.32
C LYS A 18 -5.63 -8.83 -3.99
N ASN A 19 -6.32 -9.86 -3.51
CA ASN A 19 -5.69 -11.16 -3.28
C ASN A 19 -5.69 -12.03 -4.56
N GLU A 20 -5.12 -13.23 -4.47
CA GLU A 20 -5.01 -14.17 -5.59
C GLU A 20 -6.38 -14.63 -6.15
N PHE A 21 -7.42 -14.64 -5.31
CA PHE A 21 -8.80 -14.97 -5.67
C PHE A 21 -9.57 -13.77 -6.24
N GLY A 22 -8.94 -12.61 -6.35
CA GLY A 22 -9.56 -11.39 -6.85
C GLY A 22 -10.41 -10.61 -5.86
N ALA A 23 -10.48 -11.04 -4.60
CA ALA A 23 -11.14 -10.29 -3.53
C ALA A 23 -10.38 -9.00 -3.26
N LYS A 24 -11.12 -7.89 -3.21
CA LYS A 24 -10.58 -6.54 -2.99
C LYS A 24 -10.88 -6.07 -1.57
N PHE A 25 -9.87 -5.46 -0.95
CA PHE A 25 -9.97 -4.82 0.36
C PHE A 25 -9.46 -3.40 0.20
N LYS A 26 -10.22 -2.41 0.68
CA LYS A 26 -9.89 -1.00 0.57
C LYS A 26 -9.77 -0.40 1.97
N SER A 27 -8.69 0.32 2.21
CA SER A 27 -8.47 1.13 3.41
C SER A 27 -8.18 2.56 3.00
N VAL A 28 -8.60 3.52 3.83
CA VAL A 28 -8.34 4.95 3.62
C VAL A 28 -7.65 5.50 4.85
N TYR A 29 -6.56 6.23 4.64
CA TYR A 29 -5.73 6.82 5.67
C TYR A 29 -5.68 8.33 5.49
N ALA A 30 -6.00 9.08 6.54
CA ALA A 30 -5.97 10.54 6.51
C ALA A 30 -4.53 11.10 6.48
N THR A 31 -3.54 10.31 6.90
CA THR A 31 -2.15 10.76 7.06
C THR A 31 -1.14 9.75 6.52
N GLU A 32 0.06 10.24 6.20
CA GLU A 32 1.19 9.41 5.77
C GLU A 32 1.65 8.44 6.87
N ASN A 33 1.49 8.79 8.15
CA ASN A 33 1.78 7.87 9.25
C ASN A 33 0.85 6.65 9.22
N GLY A 34 -0.45 6.85 8.98
CA GLY A 34 -1.40 5.74 8.85
C GLY A 34 -1.05 4.81 7.67
N LEU A 35 -0.55 5.37 6.56
CA LEU A 35 -0.01 4.59 5.44
C LEU A 35 1.22 3.77 5.88
N LYS A 36 2.17 4.37 6.61
CA LYS A 36 3.38 3.67 7.09
C LYS A 36 3.03 2.50 8.02
N GLU A 37 2.13 2.71 8.98
CA GLU A 37 1.64 1.64 9.86
C GLU A 37 0.99 0.49 9.08
N CYS A 38 0.28 0.81 7.99
CA CYS A 38 -0.25 -0.21 7.07
C CYS A 38 0.87 -0.99 6.37
N LEU A 39 1.88 -0.28 5.86
CA LEU A 39 3.02 -0.87 5.15
C LEU A 39 3.91 -1.74 6.06
N ASP A 40 4.00 -1.41 7.35
CA ASP A 40 4.75 -2.20 8.34
C ASP A 40 4.24 -3.63 8.46
N VAL A 41 2.94 -3.87 8.29
CA VAL A 41 2.37 -5.24 8.26
C VAL A 41 3.01 -6.06 7.14
N TYR A 42 3.26 -5.45 5.98
CA TYR A 42 3.86 -6.12 4.83
C TYR A 42 5.38 -6.29 4.96
N LYS A 43 6.08 -5.36 5.64
CA LYS A 43 7.50 -5.52 6.00
C LYS A 43 7.70 -6.67 6.97
N THR A 44 6.92 -6.70 8.05
CA THR A 44 7.10 -7.67 9.14
C THR A 44 6.84 -9.10 8.70
N THR A 45 6.00 -9.27 7.67
CA THR A 45 5.61 -10.58 7.14
C THR A 45 6.38 -10.98 5.88
N ASP A 46 7.27 -10.10 5.37
CA ASP A 46 7.98 -10.21 4.08
C ASP A 46 7.04 -10.48 2.88
N THR A 47 5.73 -10.27 3.04
CA THR A 47 4.73 -10.60 2.02
C THR A 47 4.65 -9.57 0.91
N ILE A 48 5.31 -8.41 1.05
CA ILE A 48 5.29 -7.34 0.06
C ILE A 48 5.75 -7.83 -1.33
N ALA A 49 6.71 -8.77 -1.38
CA ALA A 49 7.23 -9.35 -2.60
C ALA A 49 6.19 -10.17 -3.40
N ASP A 50 5.14 -10.66 -2.72
CA ASP A 50 4.03 -11.37 -3.38
C ASP A 50 3.06 -10.41 -4.11
N TYR A 51 3.12 -9.11 -3.83
CA TYR A 51 2.21 -8.12 -4.38
C TYR A 51 2.87 -7.37 -5.53
N GLN A 52 2.14 -7.25 -6.63
CA GLN A 52 2.45 -6.21 -7.61
C GLN A 52 2.05 -4.85 -7.05
N LEU A 53 3.04 -3.99 -6.84
CA LEU A 53 2.86 -2.62 -6.33
C LEU A 53 2.46 -1.67 -7.46
N HIS A 54 1.38 -0.93 -7.24
CA HIS A 54 0.96 0.19 -8.08
C HIS A 54 0.82 1.41 -7.20
N VAL A 55 1.75 2.37 -7.31
CA VAL A 55 1.80 3.53 -6.42
C VAL A 55 1.70 4.80 -7.26
N SER A 56 0.83 5.74 -6.86
CA SER A 56 0.78 7.08 -7.46
C SER A 56 2.13 7.79 -7.30
N GLU A 57 2.51 8.60 -8.30
CA GLU A 57 3.84 9.23 -8.36
C GLU A 57 4.18 10.06 -7.11
N ASP A 58 3.19 10.75 -6.53
CA ASP A 58 3.37 11.58 -5.32
C ASP A 58 3.70 10.77 -4.06
N LEU A 59 3.26 9.50 -4.01
CA LEU A 59 3.48 8.60 -2.88
C LEU A 59 4.64 7.63 -3.11
N LEU A 60 5.16 7.54 -4.34
CA LEU A 60 6.15 6.53 -4.72
C LEU A 60 7.41 6.60 -3.83
N ALA A 61 7.98 7.79 -3.67
CA ALA A 61 9.18 7.99 -2.86
C ALA A 61 8.94 7.60 -1.39
N LEU A 62 7.78 7.96 -0.84
CA LEU A 62 7.40 7.61 0.54
C LEU A 62 7.31 6.10 0.72
N VAL A 63 6.58 5.42 -0.17
CA VAL A 63 6.32 3.98 -0.10
C VAL A 63 7.61 3.18 -0.29
N ILE A 64 8.41 3.50 -1.30
CA ILE A 64 9.66 2.79 -1.60
C ILE A 64 10.70 3.00 -0.50
N ASN A 65 10.87 4.23 0.00
CA ASN A 65 11.80 4.49 1.09
C ASN A 65 11.40 3.75 2.37
N HIS A 66 10.09 3.72 2.68
CA HIS A 66 9.61 3.03 3.88
C HIS A 66 9.79 1.51 3.79
N ILE A 67 9.43 0.91 2.65
CA ILE A 67 9.56 -0.54 2.43
C ILE A 67 11.04 -0.99 2.47
N ASN A 68 11.96 -0.18 1.94
CA ASN A 68 13.40 -0.53 1.87
C ASN A 68 14.22 -0.08 3.08
N SER A 69 13.63 0.65 4.04
CA SER A 69 14.27 1.08 5.29
C SER A 69 14.11 0.02 6.39
#